data_AF-A0AAJ7UHI1-F1
#
_entry.id   AF-A0AAJ7UHI1-F1
#
_cell.length_a   1.000
_cell.length_b   1.000
_cell.length_c   1.000
_cell.angle_alpha   90.00
_cell.angle_beta   90.00
_cell.angle_gamma   90.00
#
_symmetry.space_group_name_H-M   'P 1'
#
loop_
_entity.id
_entity.type
_entity.pdbx_description
1 polymer ?
#
loop_
_entity_poly.entity_id
_entity_poly.type
_entity_poly.pdbx_seq_one_letter_code
_entity_poly.pdbx_strand_id
1 'polypeptide(L)'
;MHLCVSPAPSIPAARVLNFFVYARVLNIFMYARVLNVFMYARVLNVFMYARVLNILMYARVLNVFMYVRVLNFFMYARVLNFFMYARVLNFCIHASLRLARAVDPRPRFSAMASRRDHRQVFVASTVGFLRTYGFDGLDLDWEYPAQRGSPAVDKQRFTSLLKELRSAFDEEEVLAQGRPRLLLAVAVSPIASIVDGSYEVEKIHQYLDFINVMCYDMQNWNGKTSHHSPLFSSSLYPEQTTTESAVKLWLDRGVPPSKLVVGVPAYATTFTLSGAGTALGAPSSGPGEAGAFTGTAGTLAYYEVAPRSHAVNFSFIY
;
A
#
# COMPACT_ATOMS: atom_id res chain seq x y z
N MET A 1 -74.87 -2.88 -10.70
CA MET A 1 -75.72 -1.83 -10.10
C MET A 1 -74.93 -0.51 -10.18
N HIS A 2 -75.44 0.44 -10.98
CA HIS A 2 -75.06 1.87 -11.21
C HIS A 2 -73.59 2.20 -11.61
N LEU A 3 -73.18 2.67 -12.82
CA LEU A 3 -73.61 3.63 -13.88
C LEU A 3 -73.47 5.14 -13.55
N CYS A 4 -72.57 5.85 -14.27
CA CYS A 4 -72.67 7.18 -14.97
C CYS A 4 -71.26 7.76 -15.20
N VAL A 5 -70.66 7.96 -16.40
CA VAL A 5 -70.98 8.59 -17.73
C VAL A 5 -70.41 10.03 -17.87
N SER A 6 -69.58 10.23 -18.91
CA SER A 6 -68.78 11.42 -19.33
C SER A 6 -69.60 12.64 -19.82
N PRO A 7 -68.97 13.79 -20.16
CA PRO A 7 -68.48 14.00 -21.55
C PRO A 7 -67.19 14.86 -21.68
N ALA A 8 -66.49 14.71 -22.81
CA ALA A 8 -65.49 15.67 -23.32
C ALA A 8 -66.17 16.76 -24.15
N PRO A 9 -65.50 17.91 -24.42
CA PRO A 9 -65.35 18.28 -25.83
C PRO A 9 -64.05 19.02 -26.23
N SER A 10 -63.57 18.64 -27.42
CA SER A 10 -63.02 19.40 -28.57
C SER A 10 -61.88 20.43 -28.48
N ILE A 11 -60.95 20.19 -29.42
CA ILE A 11 -59.71 20.85 -29.86
C ILE A 11 -59.96 22.16 -30.67
N PRO A 12 -58.96 23.06 -30.81
CA PRO A 12 -58.38 23.34 -32.15
C PRO A 12 -56.84 23.32 -32.12
N ALA A 13 -56.19 22.45 -32.90
CA ALA A 13 -55.60 22.69 -34.23
C ALA A 13 -54.47 23.73 -34.16
N ALA A 14 -53.20 23.34 -34.27
CA ALA A 14 -52.44 23.23 -35.52
C ALA A 14 -50.96 23.08 -35.10
N ARG A 15 -50.00 22.50 -35.83
CA ARG A 15 -49.84 22.02 -37.20
C ARG A 15 -48.58 21.15 -37.12
N VAL A 16 -48.58 19.95 -37.70
CA VAL A 16 -47.30 19.33 -38.08
C VAL A 16 -46.81 20.12 -39.28
N LEU A 17 -45.66 20.78 -39.15
CA LEU A 17 -44.98 21.37 -40.29
C LEU A 17 -43.47 21.33 -40.07
N ASN A 18 -42.91 20.14 -40.28
CA ASN A 18 -41.73 19.89 -41.11
C ASN A 18 -40.84 18.77 -40.56
N PHE A 19 -40.57 17.82 -41.45
CA PHE A 19 -39.49 16.86 -41.37
C PHE A 19 -38.23 17.57 -41.90
N PHE A 20 -37.13 17.58 -41.14
CA PHE A 20 -35.83 17.93 -41.72
C PHE A 20 -34.73 16.99 -41.21
N VAL A 21 -34.19 16.26 -42.18
CA VAL A 21 -32.94 15.52 -42.13
C VAL A 21 -31.81 16.54 -42.09
N TYR A 22 -30.88 16.40 -41.15
CA TYR A 22 -29.58 17.06 -41.23
C TYR A 22 -28.47 16.03 -41.00
N ALA A 23 -27.56 15.96 -41.96
CA ALA A 23 -26.46 15.00 -42.00
C ALA A 23 -25.31 15.34 -41.02
N ARG A 24 -25.34 16.51 -40.36
CA ARG A 24 -24.38 16.95 -39.34
C ARG A 24 -25.03 17.98 -38.43
N VAL A 25 -25.12 17.69 -37.13
CA VAL A 25 -25.61 18.62 -36.10
C VAL A 25 -24.45 18.92 -35.14
N LEU A 26 -24.16 20.20 -34.92
CA LEU A 26 -22.97 20.67 -34.21
C LEU A 26 -23.16 20.81 -32.68
N ASN A 27 -24.38 21.04 -32.18
CA ASN A 27 -24.79 20.92 -30.77
C ASN A 27 -26.32 21.01 -30.65
N ILE A 28 -26.94 20.33 -29.67
CA ILE A 28 -28.32 20.60 -29.20
C ILE A 28 -28.35 20.49 -27.67
N PHE A 29 -29.00 21.46 -27.03
CA PHE A 29 -29.33 21.45 -25.60
C PHE A 29 -30.85 21.58 -25.42
N MET A 30 -31.45 20.83 -24.48
CA MET A 30 -32.41 21.35 -23.50
C MET A 30 -32.85 20.29 -22.47
N TYR A 31 -33.20 20.77 -21.27
CA TYR A 31 -33.45 20.04 -20.02
C TYR A 31 -34.96 19.88 -19.71
N ALA A 32 -35.30 18.91 -18.84
CA ALA A 32 -35.74 19.18 -17.45
C ALA A 32 -36.25 17.92 -16.75
N ARG A 33 -36.94 17.00 -17.43
CA ARG A 33 -37.32 15.69 -16.89
C ARG A 33 -37.54 14.67 -18.02
N VAL A 34 -36.65 13.69 -18.14
CA VAL A 34 -36.82 12.53 -19.04
C VAL A 34 -36.43 11.27 -18.26
N LEU A 35 -37.35 10.31 -18.17
CA LEU A 35 -37.22 9.15 -17.29
C LEU A 35 -36.47 7.96 -17.92
N ASN A 36 -36.36 7.87 -19.25
CA ASN A 36 -35.45 6.97 -19.98
C ASN A 36 -35.29 7.46 -21.43
N VAL A 37 -34.08 7.35 -21.99
CA VAL A 37 -33.80 7.51 -23.43
C VAL A 37 -32.88 6.38 -23.87
N PHE A 38 -33.23 5.73 -24.98
CA PHE A 38 -32.39 4.71 -25.62
C PHE A 38 -32.06 5.12 -27.06
N MET A 39 -30.77 5.10 -27.45
CA MET A 39 -30.30 4.54 -28.73
C MET A 39 -28.77 4.64 -28.94
N TYR A 40 -28.25 3.65 -29.70
CA TYR A 40 -26.86 3.43 -30.14
C TYR A 40 -26.56 4.21 -31.47
N ALA A 41 -25.35 4.37 -32.04
CA ALA A 41 -24.26 3.41 -32.18
C ALA A 41 -22.85 4.01 -32.49
N ARG A 42 -22.61 5.33 -32.38
CA ARG A 42 -21.24 5.88 -32.45
C ARG A 42 -21.12 7.15 -31.61
N VAL A 43 -20.37 7.07 -30.51
CA VAL A 43 -20.06 8.20 -29.63
C VAL A 43 -18.56 8.24 -29.42
N LEU A 44 -17.90 9.35 -29.77
CA LEU A 44 -16.44 9.46 -29.71
C LEU A 44 -15.94 9.93 -28.32
N ASN A 45 -16.72 10.74 -27.59
CA ASN A 45 -16.45 11.13 -26.20
C ASN A 45 -17.77 11.29 -25.43
N VAL A 46 -17.79 10.88 -24.17
CA VAL A 46 -18.89 11.14 -23.23
C VAL A 46 -18.34 11.93 -22.05
N PHE A 47 -18.92 13.10 -21.78
CA PHE A 47 -18.65 13.87 -20.56
C PHE A 47 -19.93 13.89 -19.72
N MET A 48 -19.83 13.53 -18.44
CA MET A 48 -20.90 13.68 -17.46
C MET A 48 -20.35 14.31 -16.17
N TYR A 49 -21.11 15.23 -15.60
CA TYR A 49 -20.85 15.76 -14.27
C TYR A 49 -22.08 15.63 -13.35
N ALA A 50 -21.74 15.23 -12.12
CA ALA A 50 -22.48 15.21 -10.85
C ALA A 50 -23.78 14.36 -10.72
N ARG A 51 -23.64 13.33 -9.88
CA ARG A 51 -24.66 12.45 -9.27
C ARG A 51 -25.38 11.49 -10.23
N VAL A 52 -24.66 10.44 -10.62
CA VAL A 52 -25.21 9.22 -11.25
C VAL A 52 -25.10 8.08 -10.24
N LEU A 53 -26.21 7.39 -9.95
CA LEU A 53 -26.24 6.35 -8.93
C LEU A 53 -25.82 4.95 -9.45
N ASN A 54 -26.00 4.65 -10.75
CA ASN A 54 -25.58 3.39 -11.37
C ASN A 54 -25.26 3.57 -12.87
N ILE A 55 -24.26 2.84 -13.37
CA ILE A 55 -23.91 2.76 -14.81
C ILE A 55 -23.80 1.28 -15.20
N LEU A 56 -24.50 0.86 -16.26
CA LEU A 56 -24.39 -0.47 -16.87
C LEU A 56 -24.01 -0.31 -18.35
N MET A 57 -22.92 -0.94 -18.79
CA MET A 57 -22.48 -0.96 -20.19
C MET A 57 -22.07 -2.37 -20.63
N TYR A 58 -22.37 -2.73 -21.88
CA TYR A 58 -21.91 -3.98 -22.50
C TYR A 58 -21.16 -3.75 -23.82
N ALA A 59 -20.13 -4.59 -23.97
CA ALA A 59 -19.30 -4.98 -25.12
C ALA A 59 -18.69 -3.92 -26.06
N ARG A 60 -17.34 -3.84 -25.95
CA ARG A 60 -16.33 -3.15 -26.79
C ARG A 60 -16.17 -1.65 -26.53
N VAL A 61 -15.55 -1.37 -25.39
CA VAL A 61 -14.90 -0.08 -25.08
C VAL A 61 -13.40 -0.35 -24.92
N LEU A 62 -12.55 0.39 -25.63
CA LEU A 62 -11.09 0.18 -25.60
C LEU A 62 -10.42 0.86 -24.40
N ASN A 63 -10.93 2.01 -23.94
CA ASN A 63 -10.46 2.71 -22.74
C ASN A 63 -11.61 3.45 -22.05
N VAL A 64 -11.64 3.40 -20.72
CA VAL A 64 -12.52 4.22 -19.87
C VAL A 64 -11.61 4.99 -18.90
N PHE A 65 -11.68 6.32 -18.93
CA PHE A 65 -11.03 7.17 -17.94
C PHE A 65 -12.10 7.76 -17.01
N MET A 66 -11.97 7.52 -15.71
CA MET A 66 -12.89 8.04 -14.68
C MET A 66 -12.07 8.78 -13.61
N TYR A 67 -12.56 9.95 -13.18
CA TYR A 67 -11.98 10.70 -12.07
C TYR A 67 -13.01 10.91 -10.95
N VAL A 68 -12.59 10.46 -9.75
CA VAL A 68 -13.06 10.74 -8.38
C VAL A 68 -14.23 9.91 -7.79
N ARG A 69 -13.94 9.33 -6.62
CA ARG A 69 -14.78 8.73 -5.55
C ARG A 69 -15.94 7.85 -6.02
N VAL A 70 -15.65 6.58 -6.27
CA VAL A 70 -16.65 5.51 -6.43
C VAL A 70 -16.71 4.70 -5.13
N LEU A 71 -17.92 4.51 -4.58
CA LEU A 71 -18.12 3.82 -3.30
C LEU A 71 -18.23 2.29 -3.45
N ASN A 72 -18.62 1.75 -4.61
CA ASN A 72 -18.64 0.30 -4.88
C ASN A 72 -18.52 0.00 -6.39
N PHE A 73 -17.83 -1.10 -6.73
CA PHE A 73 -17.77 -1.66 -8.07
C PHE A 73 -18.05 -3.17 -7.98
N PHE A 74 -19.10 -3.66 -8.67
CA PHE A 74 -19.40 -5.10 -8.75
C PHE A 74 -19.11 -5.59 -10.17
N MET A 75 -18.39 -6.71 -10.29
CA MET A 75 -18.06 -7.32 -11.57
C MET A 75 -18.10 -8.85 -11.46
N TYR A 76 -18.91 -9.49 -12.30
CA TYR A 76 -18.90 -10.93 -12.60
C TYR A 76 -19.03 -11.05 -14.13
N ALA A 77 -18.35 -11.93 -14.88
CA ALA A 77 -17.46 -13.04 -14.60
C ALA A 77 -16.34 -13.11 -15.66
N ARG A 78 -15.23 -13.78 -15.29
CA ARG A 78 -13.99 -14.06 -16.07
C ARG A 78 -13.09 -12.86 -16.33
N VAL A 79 -12.40 -12.42 -15.29
CA VAL A 79 -11.21 -11.55 -15.40
C VAL A 79 -10.05 -12.25 -14.70
N LEU A 80 -8.97 -12.52 -15.44
CA LEU A 80 -7.79 -13.26 -14.98
C LEU A 80 -6.83 -12.39 -14.16
N ASN A 81 -6.93 -11.05 -14.23
CA ASN A 81 -6.18 -10.12 -13.38
C ASN A 81 -6.89 -8.76 -13.29
N PHE A 82 -6.94 -8.17 -12.09
CA PHE A 82 -7.40 -6.81 -11.86
C PHE A 82 -6.22 -5.98 -11.32
N PHE A 83 -5.74 -5.00 -12.09
CA PHE A 83 -4.78 -4.00 -11.61
C PHE A 83 -5.55 -2.72 -11.28
N MET A 84 -5.61 -2.37 -10.00
CA MET A 84 -6.14 -1.10 -9.53
C MET A 84 -4.98 -0.22 -9.11
N TYR A 85 -4.64 0.78 -9.93
CA TYR A 85 -3.69 1.82 -9.56
C TYR A 85 -4.46 3.00 -8.95
N ALA A 86 -4.65 2.98 -7.64
CA ALA A 86 -4.60 4.24 -6.90
C ALA A 86 -3.13 4.70 -6.96
N ARG A 87 -2.89 5.99 -7.22
CA ARG A 87 -1.55 6.63 -7.23
C ARG A 87 -0.58 5.89 -6.30
N VAL A 88 0.45 5.26 -6.87
CA VAL A 88 1.47 4.55 -6.09
C VAL A 88 2.24 5.62 -5.32
N LEU A 89 1.85 5.82 -4.08
CA LEU A 89 2.29 6.96 -3.28
C LEU A 89 3.76 6.85 -2.85
N ASN A 90 4.36 5.66 -2.97
CA ASN A 90 5.79 5.41 -2.84
C ASN A 90 6.10 4.05 -3.50
N PHE A 91 7.18 3.98 -4.27
CA PHE A 91 7.80 2.71 -4.60
C PHE A 91 8.74 2.36 -3.46
N CYS A 92 8.34 1.42 -2.61
CA CYS A 92 9.29 0.71 -1.76
C CYS A 92 10.19 -0.08 -2.70
N ILE A 93 11.50 0.16 -2.69
CA ILE A 93 12.43 -0.90 -3.08
C ILE A 93 12.39 -1.90 -1.92
N HIS A 94 11.30 -2.67 -1.85
CA HIS A 94 11.32 -3.91 -1.11
C HIS A 94 12.26 -4.80 -1.92
N ALA A 95 13.48 -4.96 -1.44
CA ALA A 95 14.29 -6.10 -1.78
C ALA A 95 13.66 -7.37 -1.16
N SER A 96 12.38 -7.59 -1.38
CA SER A 96 11.73 -8.89 -1.35
C SER A 96 10.93 -9.04 -2.63
N LEU A 97 11.64 -8.98 -3.76
CA LEU A 97 11.26 -9.79 -4.89
C LEU A 97 11.39 -11.26 -4.45
N ARG A 98 10.39 -11.80 -3.76
CA ARG A 98 10.12 -13.25 -3.77
C ARG A 98 9.60 -13.61 -5.16
N LEU A 99 10.46 -13.43 -6.17
CA LEU A 99 10.40 -14.30 -7.34
C LEU A 99 10.63 -15.70 -6.80
N ALA A 100 9.65 -16.58 -7.00
CA ALA A 100 9.91 -17.99 -6.97
C ALA A 100 11.13 -18.26 -7.89
N ARG A 101 12.29 -18.54 -7.27
CA ARG A 101 13.66 -18.82 -7.76
C ARG A 101 14.76 -17.86 -7.25
N ALA A 102 15.28 -18.20 -6.08
CA ALA A 102 16.70 -18.54 -5.83
C ALA A 102 17.82 -17.48 -5.81
N VAL A 103 17.56 -16.17 -5.72
CA VAL A 103 18.67 -15.22 -5.44
C VAL A 103 18.30 -14.22 -4.35
N ASP A 104 19.03 -14.33 -3.25
CA ASP A 104 19.03 -13.38 -2.15
C ASP A 104 19.41 -11.95 -2.63
N PRO A 105 18.59 -10.91 -2.39
CA PRO A 105 18.93 -9.55 -2.77
C PRO A 105 19.88 -8.83 -1.80
N ARG A 106 20.16 -9.38 -0.60
CA ARG A 106 21.05 -8.77 0.42
C ARG A 106 22.50 -8.53 -0.07
N PRO A 107 23.13 -9.44 -0.85
CA PRO A 107 24.43 -9.19 -1.48
C PRO A 107 24.41 -7.99 -2.45
N ARG A 108 23.25 -7.64 -3.02
CA ARG A 108 23.13 -6.55 -4.01
C ARG A 108 23.21 -5.18 -3.36
N PHE A 109 22.60 -4.98 -2.19
CA PHE A 109 22.72 -3.72 -1.47
C PHE A 109 24.16 -3.48 -1.01
N SER A 110 24.80 -4.49 -0.41
CA SER A 110 26.20 -4.39 0.01
C SER A 110 27.11 -4.06 -1.18
N ALA A 111 26.98 -4.79 -2.29
CA ALA A 111 27.77 -4.54 -3.50
C ALA A 111 27.54 -3.14 -4.10
N MET A 112 26.29 -2.68 -4.15
CA MET A 112 25.94 -1.33 -4.62
C MET A 112 26.51 -0.25 -3.70
N ALA A 113 26.36 -0.40 -2.38
CA ALA A 113 26.82 0.57 -1.40
C ALA A 113 28.36 0.59 -1.23
N SER A 114 29.04 -0.49 -1.65
CA SER A 114 30.46 -0.74 -1.35
C SER A 114 31.43 0.28 -1.94
N ARG A 115 31.09 0.89 -3.08
CA ARG A 115 31.94 1.83 -3.80
C ARG A 115 31.17 3.08 -4.21
N ARG A 116 31.88 4.21 -4.28
CA ARG A 116 31.28 5.51 -4.59
C ARG A 116 30.71 5.56 -6.01
N ASP A 117 31.42 5.02 -6.99
CA ASP A 117 30.98 4.93 -8.39
C ASP A 117 29.69 4.11 -8.51
N HIS A 118 29.59 2.99 -7.81
CA HIS A 118 28.37 2.16 -7.80
C HIS A 118 27.18 2.92 -7.19
N ARG A 119 27.38 3.61 -6.07
CA ARG A 119 26.33 4.43 -5.45
C ARG A 119 25.90 5.57 -6.36
N GLN A 120 26.83 6.25 -7.03
CA GLN A 120 26.49 7.32 -7.98
C GLN A 120 25.64 6.81 -9.15
N VAL A 121 25.96 5.64 -9.71
CA VAL A 121 25.13 5.01 -10.74
C VAL A 121 23.74 4.70 -10.20
N PHE A 122 23.64 4.12 -9.01
CA PHE A 122 22.35 3.83 -8.37
C PHE A 122 21.53 5.10 -8.11
N VAL A 123 22.13 6.13 -7.53
CA VAL A 123 21.48 7.42 -7.22
C VAL A 123 20.97 8.09 -8.51
N ALA A 124 21.80 8.21 -9.54
CA ALA A 124 21.40 8.81 -10.81
C ALA A 124 20.28 8.02 -11.50
N SER A 125 20.38 6.68 -11.50
CA SER A 125 19.34 5.82 -12.07
C SER A 125 18.02 5.90 -11.29
N THR A 126 18.09 6.08 -9.97
CA THR A 126 16.92 6.24 -9.09
C THR A 126 16.18 7.52 -9.41
N VAL A 127 16.88 8.66 -9.49
CA VAL A 127 16.27 9.95 -9.85
C VAL A 127 15.57 9.86 -11.21
N GLY A 128 16.25 9.31 -12.22
CA GLY A 128 15.69 9.11 -13.54
C GLY A 128 14.43 8.23 -13.50
N PHE A 129 14.51 7.07 -12.85
CA PHE A 129 13.39 6.14 -12.72
C PHE A 129 12.18 6.79 -12.04
N LEU A 130 12.38 7.43 -10.88
CA LEU A 130 11.29 8.04 -10.13
C LEU A 130 10.57 9.11 -10.96
N ARG A 131 11.32 9.95 -11.67
CA ARG A 131 10.71 11.00 -12.52
C ARG A 131 10.07 10.44 -13.78
N THR A 132 10.66 9.44 -14.43
CA THR A 132 10.07 8.79 -15.61
C THR A 132 8.70 8.17 -15.30
N TYR A 133 8.55 7.56 -14.12
CA TYR A 133 7.32 6.87 -13.74
C TYR A 133 6.40 7.71 -12.84
N GLY A 134 6.72 8.98 -12.60
CA GLY A 134 5.86 9.91 -11.86
C GLY A 134 5.74 9.57 -10.37
N PHE A 135 6.78 9.02 -9.75
CA PHE A 135 6.84 8.78 -8.32
C PHE A 135 7.23 10.03 -7.53
N ASP A 136 6.76 10.08 -6.29
CA ASP A 136 7.01 11.18 -5.35
C ASP A 136 8.27 10.98 -4.51
N GLY A 137 8.87 9.77 -4.49
CA GLY A 137 10.04 9.48 -3.68
C GLY A 137 10.49 8.02 -3.67
N LEU A 138 11.51 7.75 -2.86
CA LEU A 138 12.08 6.43 -2.61
C LEU A 138 11.90 6.04 -1.14
N ASP A 139 11.39 4.84 -0.90
CA ASP A 139 11.50 4.16 0.40
C ASP A 139 12.50 3.01 0.28
N LEU A 140 13.60 3.10 1.04
CA LEU A 140 14.71 2.17 0.99
C LEU A 140 14.60 1.13 2.12
N ASP A 141 14.41 -0.13 1.73
CA ASP A 141 14.22 -1.25 2.64
C ASP A 141 15.37 -2.26 2.53
N TRP A 142 16.49 -1.94 3.20
CA TRP A 142 17.63 -2.84 3.34
C TRP A 142 17.54 -3.54 4.69
N GLU A 143 17.30 -4.85 4.68
CA GLU A 143 17.23 -5.70 5.88
C GLU A 143 18.43 -6.66 6.08
N TYR A 144 19.43 -6.34 6.89
CA TYR A 144 19.76 -5.00 7.41
C TYR A 144 21.24 -4.74 7.11
N PRO A 145 21.69 -3.48 6.99
CA PRO A 145 23.13 -3.19 6.92
C PRO A 145 23.85 -3.83 8.11
N ALA A 146 25.05 -4.37 7.90
CA ALA A 146 25.83 -5.07 8.94
C ALA A 146 25.16 -6.30 9.58
N GLN A 147 24.07 -6.83 9.01
CA GLN A 147 23.36 -8.01 9.49
C GLN A 147 23.10 -9.01 8.36
N ARG A 148 22.76 -10.25 8.71
CA ARG A 148 22.29 -11.28 7.75
C ARG A 148 23.23 -11.47 6.54
N GLY A 149 24.55 -11.38 6.76
CA GLY A 149 25.58 -11.54 5.72
C GLY A 149 26.10 -10.22 5.12
N SER A 150 25.52 -9.07 5.49
CA SER A 150 26.09 -7.75 5.19
C SER A 150 27.27 -7.46 6.13
N PRO A 151 28.45 -7.05 5.63
CA PRO A 151 29.62 -6.75 6.47
C PRO A 151 29.40 -5.51 7.35
N ALA A 152 30.11 -5.43 8.49
CA ALA A 152 29.96 -4.36 9.48
C ALA A 152 30.13 -2.93 8.90
N VAL A 153 30.99 -2.77 7.89
CA VAL A 153 31.22 -1.50 7.19
C VAL A 153 29.98 -0.96 6.45
N ASP A 154 28.99 -1.81 6.21
CA ASP A 154 27.75 -1.39 5.56
C ASP A 154 26.91 -0.46 6.43
N LYS A 155 27.13 -0.43 7.75
CA LYS A 155 26.57 0.60 8.64
C LYS A 155 26.92 2.01 8.15
N GLN A 156 28.20 2.28 7.86
CA GLN A 156 28.66 3.59 7.38
C GLN A 156 28.35 3.81 5.89
N ARG A 157 28.34 2.74 5.09
CA ARG A 157 27.97 2.84 3.67
C ARG A 157 26.49 3.17 3.49
N PHE A 158 25.61 2.68 4.36
CA PHE A 158 24.21 3.06 4.41
C PHE A 158 24.06 4.57 4.67
N THR A 159 24.78 5.11 5.65
CA THR A 159 24.83 6.57 5.90
C THR A 159 25.30 7.34 4.66
N SER A 160 26.34 6.86 3.99
CA SER A 160 26.89 7.50 2.79
C SER A 160 25.88 7.49 1.65
N LEU A 161 25.18 6.37 1.44
CA LEU A 161 24.13 6.24 0.43
C LEU A 161 22.97 7.20 0.68
N LEU A 162 22.47 7.29 1.92
CA LEU A 162 21.38 8.20 2.26
C LEU A 162 21.77 9.67 2.05
N LYS A 163 23.00 10.04 2.41
CA LYS A 163 23.53 11.37 2.16
C LYS A 163 23.57 11.69 0.65
N GLU A 164 24.06 10.76 -0.16
CA GLU A 164 24.18 10.94 -1.62
C GLU A 164 22.80 10.99 -2.31
N LEU A 165 21.84 10.14 -1.89
CA LEU A 165 20.45 10.20 -2.36
C LEU A 165 19.80 11.54 -2.03
N ARG A 166 19.96 12.01 -0.79
CA ARG A 166 19.38 13.29 -0.37
C ARG A 166 19.94 14.46 -1.18
N SER A 167 21.27 14.52 -1.35
CA SER A 167 21.92 15.55 -2.17
C SER A 167 21.38 15.55 -3.61
N ALA A 168 21.25 14.37 -4.22
CA ALA A 168 20.74 14.27 -5.58
C ALA A 168 19.26 14.68 -5.69
N PHE A 169 18.44 14.40 -4.67
CA PHE A 169 17.04 14.82 -4.65
C PHE A 169 16.94 16.35 -4.49
N ASP A 170 17.77 16.96 -3.64
CA ASP A 170 17.86 18.42 -3.48
C ASP A 170 18.31 19.11 -4.78
N GLU A 171 19.36 18.58 -5.42
CA GLU A 171 19.86 19.09 -6.69
C GLU A 171 18.82 18.98 -7.80
N GLU A 172 18.09 17.86 -7.86
CA GLU A 172 17.06 17.66 -8.87
C GLU A 172 15.86 18.60 -8.69
N GLU A 173 15.45 18.91 -7.46
CA GLU A 173 14.38 19.88 -7.19
C GLU A 173 14.69 21.26 -7.80
N VAL A 174 15.93 21.73 -7.63
CA VAL A 174 16.38 23.02 -8.18
C VAL A 174 16.27 23.02 -9.71
N LEU A 175 16.57 21.89 -10.35
CA LEU A 175 16.51 21.73 -11.80
C LEU A 175 15.09 21.50 -12.33
N ALA A 176 14.19 20.95 -11.51
CA ALA A 176 12.89 20.47 -11.94
C ALA A 176 11.80 21.56 -12.08
N GLN A 177 12.18 22.84 -11.90
CA GLN A 177 11.37 24.05 -12.18
C GLN A 177 9.92 23.95 -11.71
N GLY A 178 9.72 23.82 -10.40
CA GLY A 178 8.39 23.83 -9.78
C GLY A 178 7.81 22.46 -9.44
N ARG A 179 8.55 21.37 -9.70
CA ARG A 179 8.24 20.06 -9.12
C ARG A 179 8.80 19.96 -7.70
N PRO A 180 8.03 19.45 -6.71
CA PRO A 180 8.56 19.21 -5.37
C PRO A 180 9.72 18.22 -5.39
N ARG A 181 10.66 18.38 -4.45
CA ARG A 181 11.70 17.38 -4.17
C ARG A 181 11.13 15.99 -3.99
N LEU A 182 11.86 14.99 -4.48
CA LEU A 182 11.60 13.58 -4.17
C LEU A 182 11.75 13.31 -2.66
N LEU A 183 10.80 12.58 -2.09
CA LEU A 183 10.84 12.12 -0.70
C LEU A 183 11.86 11.00 -0.53
N LEU A 184 12.56 10.97 0.61
CA LEU A 184 13.43 9.85 0.99
C LEU A 184 13.00 9.26 2.32
N ALA A 185 12.62 8.00 2.31
CA ALA A 185 12.26 7.22 3.49
C ALA A 185 13.06 5.92 3.59
N VAL A 186 13.03 5.32 4.77
CA VAL A 186 13.63 4.01 5.04
C VAL A 186 12.69 3.16 5.89
N ALA A 187 12.68 1.86 5.64
CA ALA A 187 12.14 0.87 6.58
C ALA A 187 13.26 0.35 7.48
N VAL A 188 13.04 0.35 8.79
CA VAL A 188 14.08 0.07 9.79
C VAL A 188 13.61 -0.90 10.87
N SER A 189 14.56 -1.67 11.42
CA SER A 189 14.26 -2.64 12.47
C SER A 189 13.77 -1.97 13.77
N PRO A 190 12.84 -2.61 14.51
CA PRO A 190 12.47 -2.20 15.86
C PRO A 190 13.42 -2.78 16.94
N ILE A 191 14.31 -3.71 16.58
CA ILE A 191 15.12 -4.50 17.53
C ILE A 191 16.41 -3.76 17.86
N ALA A 192 16.65 -3.48 19.15
CA ALA A 192 17.77 -2.65 19.61
C ALA A 192 19.15 -3.12 19.12
N SER A 193 19.44 -4.41 19.20
CA SER A 193 20.72 -4.98 18.75
C SER A 193 20.93 -4.80 17.24
N ILE A 194 19.86 -4.88 16.43
CA ILE A 194 19.92 -4.63 15.00
C ILE A 194 20.11 -3.14 14.75
N VAL A 195 19.37 -2.27 15.43
CA VAL A 195 19.48 -0.81 15.27
C VAL A 195 20.90 -0.34 15.56
N ASP A 196 21.47 -0.75 16.69
CA ASP A 196 22.82 -0.39 17.11
C ASP A 196 23.89 -0.94 16.16
N GLY A 197 23.69 -2.13 15.60
CA GLY A 197 24.60 -2.72 14.62
C GLY A 197 24.50 -2.12 13.21
N SER A 198 23.32 -1.65 12.81
CA SER A 198 23.01 -1.39 11.39
C SER A 198 22.98 0.09 11.02
N TYR A 199 22.71 0.99 11.97
CA TYR A 199 22.41 2.39 11.66
C TYR A 199 23.21 3.37 12.49
N GLU A 200 23.77 4.40 11.85
CA GLU A 200 24.26 5.60 12.53
C GLU A 200 23.07 6.56 12.73
N VAL A 201 22.12 6.19 13.61
CA VAL A 201 20.82 6.87 13.79
C VAL A 201 20.96 8.39 13.84
N GLU A 202 21.92 8.86 14.64
CA GLU A 202 22.21 10.28 14.93
C GLU A 202 22.75 11.04 13.70
N LYS A 203 23.22 10.33 12.68
CA LYS A 203 23.67 10.89 11.41
C LYS A 203 22.59 10.80 10.34
N ILE A 204 21.88 9.67 10.25
CA ILE A 204 21.00 9.40 9.10
C ILE A 204 19.69 10.18 9.14
N HIS A 205 19.15 10.50 10.32
CA HIS A 205 17.81 11.09 10.44
C HIS A 205 17.69 12.48 9.78
N GLN A 206 18.82 13.17 9.56
CA GLN A 206 18.83 14.46 8.87
C GLN A 206 18.57 14.34 7.36
N TYR A 207 18.89 13.20 6.75
CA TYR A 207 18.73 12.96 5.31
C TYR A 207 17.33 12.47 4.93
N LEU A 208 16.57 12.00 5.92
CA LEU A 208 15.30 11.30 5.73
C LEU A 208 14.11 12.23 5.98
N ASP A 209 13.06 12.05 5.19
CA ASP A 209 11.76 12.67 5.39
C ASP A 209 10.93 11.89 6.41
N PHE A 210 10.91 10.56 6.27
CA PHE A 210 10.23 9.64 7.20
C PHE A 210 11.08 8.40 7.48
N ILE A 211 10.93 7.85 8.68
CA ILE A 211 11.54 6.59 9.13
C ILE A 211 10.40 5.66 9.53
N ASN A 212 10.19 4.62 8.72
CA ASN A 212 9.17 3.60 8.93
C ASN A 212 9.74 2.54 9.87
N VAL A 213 9.47 2.65 11.17
CA VAL A 213 9.91 1.65 12.15
C VAL A 213 8.98 0.44 12.03
N MET A 214 9.55 -0.71 11.65
CA MET A 214 8.82 -1.95 11.40
C MET A 214 8.43 -2.61 12.72
N CYS A 215 7.53 -2.00 13.48
CA CYS A 215 7.06 -2.44 14.81
C CYS A 215 6.18 -3.70 14.74
N TYR A 216 6.64 -4.73 14.04
CA TYR A 216 6.05 -6.03 13.83
C TYR A 216 7.19 -7.04 13.64
N ASP A 217 6.84 -8.32 13.54
CA ASP A 217 7.83 -9.42 13.54
C ASP A 217 8.78 -9.43 14.76
N MET A 218 8.29 -8.91 15.89
CA MET A 218 9.00 -8.83 17.18
C MET A 218 8.78 -10.07 18.07
N GLN A 219 8.26 -11.15 17.49
CA GLN A 219 8.19 -12.45 18.15
C GLN A 219 9.56 -13.08 18.29
N ASN A 220 9.73 -13.85 19.36
CA ASN A 220 10.91 -14.69 19.54
C ASN A 220 10.60 -16.10 19.05
N TRP A 221 11.37 -16.60 18.10
CA TRP A 221 11.31 -18.00 17.65
C TRP A 221 12.10 -18.93 18.58
N ASN A 222 11.86 -18.83 19.89
CA ASN A 222 12.57 -19.58 20.93
C ASN A 222 11.74 -20.74 21.52
N GLY A 223 10.82 -21.29 20.73
CA GLY A 223 9.93 -22.37 21.15
C GLY A 223 8.85 -21.93 22.15
N LYS A 224 8.51 -20.64 22.19
CA LYS A 224 7.40 -20.09 22.97
C LYS A 224 6.48 -19.24 22.09
N THR A 225 5.21 -19.15 22.46
CA THR A 225 4.28 -18.19 21.86
C THR A 225 4.65 -16.77 22.28
N SER A 226 4.54 -15.83 21.35
CA SER A 226 4.70 -14.41 21.65
C SER A 226 3.91 -13.57 20.66
N HIS A 227 3.51 -12.37 21.07
CA HIS A 227 2.79 -11.47 20.18
C HIS A 227 3.78 -10.85 19.17
N HIS A 228 3.48 -10.75 17.88
CA HIS A 228 4.47 -10.21 16.92
C HIS A 228 4.59 -8.69 16.90
N SER A 229 3.61 -7.97 17.46
CA SER A 229 3.54 -6.49 17.46
C SER A 229 3.01 -5.93 18.79
N PRO A 230 3.56 -6.30 19.96
CA PRO A 230 3.04 -5.86 21.25
C PRO A 230 3.29 -4.37 21.45
N LEU A 231 2.26 -3.63 21.89
CA LEU A 231 2.39 -2.20 22.16
C LEU A 231 3.25 -1.94 23.40
N PHE A 232 3.00 -2.69 24.48
CA PHE A 232 3.65 -2.60 25.78
C PHE A 232 4.18 -3.96 26.24
N SER A 233 5.05 -3.95 27.26
CA SER A 233 5.59 -5.18 27.84
C SER A 233 4.53 -5.91 28.66
N SER A 234 4.63 -7.23 28.71
CA SER A 234 3.78 -8.09 29.54
C SER A 234 4.59 -8.65 30.69
N SER A 235 4.00 -8.74 31.89
CA SER A 235 4.62 -9.43 33.02
C SER A 235 4.85 -10.92 32.75
N LEU A 236 4.09 -11.51 31.83
CA LEU A 236 4.25 -12.91 31.39
C LEU A 236 5.45 -13.10 30.47
N TYR A 237 5.89 -12.04 29.79
CA TYR A 237 7.03 -12.09 28.87
C TYR A 237 7.79 -10.75 28.82
N PRO A 238 8.47 -10.38 29.92
CA PRO A 238 9.01 -9.04 30.13
C PRO A 238 10.19 -8.69 29.21
N GLU A 239 10.88 -9.70 28.67
CA GLU A 239 12.05 -9.51 27.80
C GLU A 239 11.68 -9.25 26.33
N GLN A 240 10.39 -9.22 26.00
CA GLN A 240 9.94 -9.04 24.64
C GLN A 240 10.14 -7.59 24.14
N THR A 241 10.61 -7.41 22.91
CA THR A 241 10.63 -6.10 22.24
C THR A 241 9.20 -5.64 21.96
N THR A 242 8.92 -4.38 22.28
CA THR A 242 7.60 -3.75 22.12
C THR A 242 7.67 -2.52 21.23
N THR A 243 6.54 -2.12 20.66
CA THR A 243 6.42 -0.87 19.91
C THR A 243 6.85 0.35 20.74
N GLU A 244 6.46 0.40 22.03
CA GLU A 244 6.91 1.46 22.93
C GLU A 244 8.44 1.50 23.05
N SER A 245 9.07 0.36 23.34
CA SER A 245 10.53 0.28 23.51
C SER A 245 11.28 0.61 22.22
N ALA A 246 10.75 0.18 21.06
CA ALA A 246 11.32 0.47 19.75
C ALA A 246 11.23 1.96 19.42
N VAL A 247 10.06 2.59 19.59
CA VAL A 247 9.91 4.04 19.35
C VAL A 247 10.80 4.83 20.29
N LYS A 248 10.83 4.46 21.58
CA LYS A 248 11.69 5.13 22.57
C LYS A 248 13.17 5.05 22.18
N LEU A 249 13.64 3.91 21.70
CA LEU A 249 15.02 3.75 21.23
C LEU A 249 15.39 4.77 20.15
N TRP A 250 14.54 4.96 19.14
CA TRP A 250 14.82 5.92 18.05
C TRP A 250 14.75 7.38 18.55
N LEU A 251 13.82 7.69 19.45
CA LEU A 251 13.72 9.02 20.08
C LEU A 251 14.95 9.33 20.95
N ASP A 252 15.39 8.38 21.77
CA ASP A 252 16.57 8.52 22.63
C ASP A 252 17.86 8.76 21.81
N ARG A 253 17.87 8.39 20.53
CA ARG A 253 18.97 8.64 19.58
C ARG A 253 18.79 9.89 18.73
N GLY A 254 17.93 10.81 19.17
CA GLY A 254 17.82 12.16 18.62
C GLY A 254 16.90 12.29 17.40
N VAL A 255 16.18 11.23 17.02
CA VAL A 255 15.23 11.35 15.90
C VAL A 255 14.04 12.21 16.30
N PRO A 256 13.69 13.27 15.53
CA PRO A 256 12.50 14.04 15.78
C PRO A 256 11.23 13.17 15.69
N PRO A 257 10.29 13.25 16.64
CA PRO A 257 9.06 12.46 16.62
C PRO A 257 8.27 12.59 15.32
N SER A 258 8.28 13.78 14.70
CA SER A 258 7.58 14.05 13.44
C SER A 258 8.12 13.27 12.22
N LYS A 259 9.31 12.66 12.34
CA LYS A 259 9.88 11.81 11.29
C LYS A 259 9.60 10.32 11.51
N LEU A 260 9.13 9.91 12.68
CA LEU A 260 8.88 8.50 12.99
C LEU A 260 7.48 8.08 12.56
N VAL A 261 7.41 6.99 11.80
CA VAL A 261 6.17 6.33 11.40
C VAL A 261 6.16 4.94 11.99
N VAL A 262 5.14 4.63 12.80
CA VAL A 262 4.98 3.33 13.44
C VAL A 262 4.32 2.35 12.48
N GLY A 263 5.00 1.23 12.20
CA GLY A 263 4.44 0.14 11.42
C GLY A 263 3.27 -0.54 12.13
N VAL A 264 2.17 -0.77 11.40
CA VAL A 264 0.97 -1.48 11.90
C VAL A 264 0.72 -2.68 11.00
N PRO A 265 0.87 -3.92 11.49
CA PRO A 265 0.70 -5.10 10.66
C PRO A 265 -0.79 -5.44 10.45
N ALA A 266 -1.17 -5.70 9.21
CA ALA A 266 -2.49 -6.25 8.84
C ALA A 266 -2.46 -7.79 8.68
N TYR A 267 -1.63 -8.45 9.49
CA TYR A 267 -1.42 -9.90 9.54
C TYR A 267 -1.09 -10.31 10.98
N ALA A 268 -1.06 -11.60 11.25
CA ALA A 268 -0.68 -12.18 12.52
C ALA A 268 0.43 -13.22 12.33
N THR A 269 1.26 -13.38 13.36
CA THR A 269 2.15 -14.56 13.48
C THR A 269 1.44 -15.64 14.27
N THR A 270 1.50 -16.89 13.78
CA THR A 270 0.86 -18.05 14.41
C THR A 270 1.87 -19.09 14.84
N PHE A 271 1.49 -19.86 15.86
CA PHE A 271 2.31 -20.91 16.46
C PHE A 271 1.53 -22.22 16.56
N THR A 272 2.24 -23.33 16.45
CA THR A 272 1.73 -24.65 16.85
C THR A 272 2.13 -24.89 18.30
N LEU A 273 1.16 -25.12 19.18
CA LEU A 273 1.42 -25.36 20.61
C LEU A 273 1.98 -26.76 20.83
N SER A 274 2.95 -26.90 21.74
CA SER A 274 3.51 -28.20 22.14
C SER A 274 2.69 -28.90 23.24
N GLY A 275 1.66 -28.24 23.78
CA GLY A 275 0.82 -28.77 24.85
C GLY A 275 -0.49 -27.98 24.99
N ALA A 276 -1.21 -28.21 26.08
CA ALA A 276 -2.53 -27.59 26.31
C ALA A 276 -2.46 -26.11 26.74
N GLY A 277 -1.28 -25.59 27.09
CA GLY A 277 -1.12 -24.21 27.52
C GLY A 277 -1.28 -23.23 26.34
N THR A 278 -2.17 -22.26 26.46
CA THR A 278 -2.51 -21.30 25.40
C THR A 278 -2.02 -19.88 25.66
N ALA A 279 -1.55 -19.58 26.88
CA ALA A 279 -1.13 -18.23 27.29
C ALA A 279 0.08 -17.70 26.50
N LEU A 280 0.34 -16.40 26.62
CA LEU A 280 1.60 -15.79 26.16
C LEU A 280 2.79 -16.49 26.83
N GLY A 281 3.82 -16.85 26.04
CA GLY A 281 4.99 -17.57 26.53
C GLY A 281 4.81 -19.09 26.62
N ALA A 282 3.66 -19.64 26.23
CA ALA A 282 3.42 -21.08 26.21
C ALA A 282 4.35 -21.82 25.23
N PRO A 283 4.79 -23.05 25.52
CA PRO A 283 5.66 -23.80 24.63
C PRO A 283 5.05 -24.03 23.24
N SER A 284 5.84 -23.76 22.19
CA SER A 284 5.49 -23.97 20.78
C SER A 284 6.46 -24.91 20.09
N SER A 285 5.95 -25.72 19.17
CA SER A 285 6.72 -26.68 18.36
C SER A 285 7.17 -26.10 17.01
N GLY A 286 6.69 -24.91 16.68
CA GLY A 286 7.02 -24.23 15.43
C GLY A 286 5.94 -23.26 14.97
N PRO A 287 6.03 -22.82 13.70
CA PRO A 287 5.01 -21.98 13.09
C PRO A 287 3.65 -22.68 13.05
N GLY A 288 2.58 -21.89 13.11
CA GLY A 288 1.23 -22.39 12.88
C GLY A 288 1.01 -22.82 11.42
N GLU A 289 -0.08 -23.54 11.18
CA GLU A 289 -0.47 -23.95 9.84
C GLU A 289 -0.62 -22.76 8.89
N ALA A 290 -0.25 -22.98 7.63
CA ALA A 290 -0.35 -21.95 6.59
C ALA A 290 -1.80 -21.51 6.37
N GLY A 291 -2.00 -20.21 6.16
CA GLY A 291 -3.28 -19.67 5.72
C GLY A 291 -3.68 -20.19 4.34
N ALA A 292 -4.99 -20.33 4.11
CA ALA A 292 -5.52 -20.80 2.83
C ALA A 292 -5.20 -19.85 1.67
N PHE A 293 -5.00 -18.57 1.95
CA PHE A 293 -4.70 -17.53 0.98
C PHE A 293 -3.25 -17.07 1.07
N THR A 294 -2.71 -16.86 2.27
CA THR A 294 -1.29 -16.45 2.44
C THR A 294 -0.30 -17.55 2.12
N GLY A 295 -0.70 -18.82 2.25
CA GLY A 295 0.12 -19.98 1.88
C GLY A 295 1.46 -20.10 2.62
N THR A 296 1.63 -19.36 3.72
CA THR A 296 2.88 -19.28 4.47
C THR A 296 2.65 -19.76 5.90
N ALA A 297 3.34 -20.81 6.32
CA ALA A 297 3.27 -21.30 7.69
C ALA A 297 3.73 -20.20 8.67
N GLY A 298 3.01 -20.07 9.78
CA GLY A 298 3.28 -19.07 10.80
C GLY A 298 2.74 -17.68 10.49
N THR A 299 2.02 -17.49 9.39
CA THR A 299 1.44 -16.20 9.00
C THR A 299 -0.01 -16.35 8.60
N LEU A 300 -0.86 -15.45 9.08
CA LEU A 300 -2.23 -15.29 8.61
C LEU A 300 -2.50 -13.82 8.30
N ALA A 301 -3.09 -13.51 7.16
CA ALA A 301 -3.61 -12.17 6.93
C ALA A 301 -4.77 -11.88 7.89
N TYR A 302 -5.06 -10.61 8.18
CA TYR A 302 -6.16 -10.23 9.08
C TYR A 302 -7.50 -10.90 8.71
N TYR A 303 -7.82 -10.97 7.42
CA TYR A 303 -9.05 -11.62 6.92
C TYR A 303 -9.04 -13.15 7.05
N GLU A 304 -7.90 -13.79 7.30
CA GLU A 304 -7.80 -15.22 7.59
C GLU A 304 -7.95 -15.51 9.10
N VAL A 305 -7.71 -14.50 9.95
CA VAL A 305 -7.90 -14.59 11.40
C VAL A 305 -9.37 -14.39 11.78
N ALA A 306 -10.03 -13.36 11.24
CA ALA A 306 -11.39 -12.99 11.64
C ALA A 306 -12.46 -14.10 11.47
N PRO A 307 -12.46 -14.94 10.41
CA PRO A 307 -13.39 -16.06 10.31
C PRO A 307 -13.12 -17.15 11.36
N ARG A 308 -11.86 -17.33 11.78
CA ARG A 308 -11.47 -18.33 12.79
C ARG A 308 -11.93 -17.94 14.19
N SER A 309 -12.01 -16.64 14.51
CA SER A 309 -12.55 -16.18 15.80
C SER A 309 -14.04 -16.43 16.00
N HIS A 310 -14.78 -16.81 14.95
CA HIS A 310 -16.19 -17.21 15.04
C HIS A 310 -16.39 -18.73 15.10
N ALA A 311 -15.31 -19.52 15.04
CA ALA A 311 -15.38 -20.95 15.24
C ALA A 311 -15.51 -21.30 16.74
N VAL A 312 -16.25 -22.36 17.04
CA VAL A 312 -16.73 -22.74 18.40
C VAL A 312 -15.61 -22.97 19.43
N ASN A 313 -14.36 -23.10 19.01
CA ASN A 313 -13.20 -23.40 19.88
C ASN A 313 -12.12 -22.31 19.88
N PHE A 314 -12.45 -21.06 19.55
CA PHE A 314 -11.50 -19.94 19.59
C PHE A 314 -11.69 -19.11 20.86
N SER A 315 -10.63 -18.98 21.65
CA SER A 315 -10.60 -18.13 22.85
C SER A 315 -9.66 -16.95 22.64
N PHE A 316 -10.15 -15.74 22.89
CA PHE A 316 -9.30 -14.55 22.98
C PHE A 316 -8.57 -14.53 24.32
N ILE A 317 -7.26 -14.35 24.27
CA ILE A 317 -6.42 -14.16 25.44
C ILE A 317 -6.01 -12.69 25.42
N TYR A 318 -6.47 -11.95 26.42
CA TYR A 318 -6.15 -10.54 26.64
C TYR A 318 -5.00 -10.42 27.65
#